data_AF-A0A3N5GCQ8-F1
#
_entry.id   AF-A0A3N5GCQ8-F1
#
_cell.length_a   1.000
_cell.length_b   1.000
_cell.length_c   1.000
_cell.angle_alpha   90.00
_cell.angle_beta   90.00
_cell.angle_gamma   90.00
#
_symmetry.space_group_name_H-M   'P 1'
#
loop_
_entity.id
_entity.type
_entity.pdbx_description
1 polymer ?
#
loop_
_entity_poly.entity_id
_entity_poly.type
_entity_poly.pdbx_seq_one_letter_code
_entity_poly.pdbx_strand_id
1 'polypeptide(L)'
;MSENIQAVTQETDHAMLVVWGQFANCLGIPQAFAEVPMSQKTVIHTPQSKVLEFLVANLAGLPYAKDISKATQPLDQDQAVAKAWGVDGWADYSGVSRTLHTLTETQGAQYADILERAIQPWIDQEVQLALNQGPLELDGDLSPRPVSNGSKTYPGAEYGYMSDRLQLGYQAAMVSMRSPTFGRLGLSVTHHSGNTVSVTQAEGLALEAERSLGRRPMRRTDLLAQRLQNMEPEQKKRQVNVAEAEKKLAKTQAAWSEVQAQEGELAHKLADLEKDYQQRNCPERPNSQLAQVRQRVEVWHLRVERCDQTVQRAKDRLAKQQARLVDWESQQTNLSQRLKRFQAENDANPNPISAIFRLDAGFGNSENLALLIEMGYEIYSKPYGNWLSGTLAQMSATRSADWEKVGKNAEMIAWKAVQLEDFPYPLDLGYERFWQNPGLAKPSCREGTDPAQPKLAYSGLIHFGERDVTADLPGWFHDYNARQTIEAANKESKQVFEVHHIKVRSQPAMRLQEHFALFAANFVRIAADWLANQCPQVPDGWKESTHPAVKEQVKVGAHSFARIEWFGSDCLLRFAQRSIYAGRSLFVRRQVAIQLTLRI
;
A
#
# COMPACT_ATOMS: atom_id res chain seq x y z
N MET A 1 -34.46 -50.03 5.62
CA MET A 1 -35.27 -49.35 6.66
C MET A 1 -35.15 -47.87 6.40
N SER A 2 -36.18 -47.30 5.79
CA SER A 2 -36.21 -45.91 5.36
C SER A 2 -36.77 -45.08 6.51
N GLU A 3 -35.90 -44.49 7.35
CA GLU A 3 -36.34 -43.44 8.25
C GLU A 3 -36.86 -42.28 7.40
N ASN A 4 -38.15 -41.98 7.55
CA ASN A 4 -38.77 -40.77 7.02
C ASN A 4 -38.09 -39.58 7.70
N ILE A 5 -37.03 -39.04 7.10
CA ILE A 5 -36.46 -37.76 7.50
C ILE A 5 -37.55 -36.72 7.18
N GLN A 6 -38.33 -36.33 8.20
CA GLN A 6 -39.24 -35.20 8.07
C GLN A 6 -38.41 -33.96 7.75
N ALA A 7 -38.52 -33.47 6.51
CA ALA A 7 -37.86 -32.26 6.08
C ALA A 7 -38.39 -31.07 6.89
N VAL A 8 -37.55 -30.50 7.75
CA VAL A 8 -37.88 -29.26 8.44
C VAL A 8 -37.85 -28.14 7.40
N THR A 9 -39.00 -27.50 7.19
CA THR A 9 -39.10 -26.32 6.33
C THR A 9 -38.85 -25.06 7.16
N GLN A 10 -38.03 -24.14 6.65
CA GLN A 10 -37.85 -22.79 7.18
C GLN A 10 -37.95 -21.76 6.05
N GLU A 11 -38.28 -20.52 6.40
CA GLU A 11 -38.21 -19.38 5.48
C GLU A 11 -36.99 -18.52 5.84
N THR A 12 -36.42 -17.85 4.85
CA THR A 12 -35.29 -16.93 5.02
C THR A 12 -35.48 -15.72 4.13
N ASP A 13 -35.13 -14.54 4.64
CA ASP A 13 -35.00 -13.33 3.83
C ASP A 13 -33.58 -13.18 3.23
N HIS A 14 -32.68 -14.11 3.58
CA HIS A 14 -31.26 -14.01 3.28
C HIS A 14 -30.70 -15.24 2.55
N ALA A 15 -31.32 -15.61 1.43
CA ALA A 15 -31.06 -16.87 0.70
C ALA A 15 -29.56 -17.21 0.53
N MET A 16 -28.74 -16.30 -0.01
CA MET A 16 -27.32 -16.64 -0.24
C MET A 16 -26.52 -16.75 1.05
N LEU A 17 -26.92 -16.12 2.16
CA LEU A 17 -26.25 -16.33 3.45
C LEU A 17 -26.44 -17.75 3.97
N VAL A 18 -27.56 -18.42 3.64
CA VAL A 18 -27.77 -19.84 3.93
C VAL A 18 -26.81 -20.72 3.12
N VAL A 19 -26.70 -20.46 1.81
CA VAL A 19 -25.79 -21.20 0.91
C VAL A 19 -24.34 -21.03 1.36
N TRP A 20 -23.93 -19.79 1.65
CA TRP A 20 -22.61 -19.47 2.16
C TRP A 20 -22.34 -20.05 3.54
N GLY A 21 -23.33 -20.15 4.42
CA GLY A 21 -23.20 -20.85 5.70
C GLY A 21 -22.89 -22.34 5.52
N GLN A 22 -23.53 -23.01 4.55
CA GLN A 22 -23.19 -24.40 4.23
C GLN A 22 -21.77 -24.53 3.71
N PHE A 23 -21.36 -23.62 2.82
CA PHE A 23 -19.99 -23.62 2.31
C PHE A 23 -18.97 -23.36 3.42
N ALA A 24 -19.21 -22.36 4.27
CA ALA A 24 -18.36 -22.04 5.42
C ALA A 24 -18.22 -23.22 6.40
N ASN A 25 -19.28 -24.01 6.59
CA ASN A 25 -19.21 -25.26 7.35
C ASN A 25 -18.31 -26.31 6.68
N CYS A 26 -18.32 -26.42 5.35
CA CYS A 26 -17.38 -27.29 4.64
C CYS A 26 -15.92 -26.89 4.87
N LEU A 27 -15.68 -25.59 5.09
CA LEU A 27 -14.35 -25.04 5.40
C LEU A 27 -14.00 -25.10 6.90
N GLY A 28 -14.91 -25.56 7.76
CA GLY A 28 -14.70 -25.60 9.21
C GLY A 28 -14.67 -24.22 9.90
N ILE A 29 -15.14 -23.16 9.23
CA ILE A 29 -15.05 -21.77 9.75
C ILE A 29 -15.82 -21.61 11.07
N PRO A 30 -17.11 -22.01 11.18
CA PRO A 30 -17.84 -21.85 12.44
C PRO A 30 -17.18 -22.56 13.62
N GLN A 31 -16.67 -23.77 13.39
CA GLN A 31 -16.01 -24.58 14.40
C GLN A 31 -14.70 -23.92 14.86
N ALA A 32 -13.85 -23.49 13.92
CA ALA A 32 -12.61 -22.80 14.23
C ALA A 32 -12.84 -21.46 14.95
N PHE A 33 -13.90 -20.71 14.60
CA PHE A 33 -14.28 -19.49 15.32
C PHE A 33 -14.66 -19.78 16.78
N ALA A 34 -15.40 -20.86 17.03
CA ALA A 34 -15.82 -21.25 18.37
C ALA A 34 -14.64 -21.63 19.29
N GLU A 35 -13.51 -22.05 18.72
CA GLU A 35 -12.30 -22.45 19.45
C GLU A 35 -11.43 -21.27 19.91
N VAL A 36 -11.67 -20.04 19.40
CA VAL A 36 -10.87 -18.87 19.78
C VAL A 36 -11.09 -18.53 21.26
N PRO A 37 -10.02 -18.46 22.08
CA PRO A 37 -10.14 -18.14 23.50
C PRO A 37 -10.62 -16.71 23.74
N MET A 38 -11.78 -16.55 24.38
CA MET A 38 -12.34 -15.25 24.75
C MET A 38 -12.64 -15.19 26.25
N SER A 39 -12.12 -14.17 26.94
CA SER A 39 -12.34 -13.93 28.37
C SER A 39 -13.73 -13.36 28.69
N GLN A 40 -14.47 -12.93 27.67
CA GLN A 40 -15.82 -12.41 27.81
C GLN A 40 -16.77 -13.53 28.25
N LYS A 41 -17.71 -13.22 29.16
CA LYS A 41 -18.71 -14.20 29.63
C LYS A 41 -19.78 -14.45 28.57
N THR A 42 -20.15 -15.72 28.39
CA THR A 42 -21.37 -16.09 27.68
C THR A 42 -22.59 -15.73 28.52
N VAL A 43 -23.59 -15.10 27.91
CA VAL A 43 -24.88 -14.80 28.55
C VAL A 43 -25.99 -15.56 27.83
N ILE A 44 -26.36 -15.11 26.63
CA ILE A 44 -27.28 -15.80 25.72
C ILE A 44 -26.47 -16.37 24.56
N HIS A 45 -25.74 -15.50 23.85
CA HIS A 45 -24.84 -15.88 22.76
C HIS A 45 -23.39 -15.80 23.22
N THR A 46 -22.56 -16.71 22.71
CA THR A 46 -21.12 -16.72 23.01
C THR A 46 -20.44 -15.49 22.39
N PRO A 47 -19.32 -15.03 22.97
CA PRO A 47 -18.51 -13.99 22.34
C PRO A 47 -18.06 -14.35 20.92
N GLN A 48 -17.70 -15.63 20.69
CA GLN A 48 -17.26 -16.14 19.40
C GLN A 48 -18.37 -16.07 18.35
N SER A 49 -19.61 -16.46 18.71
CA SER A 49 -20.74 -16.42 17.77
C SER A 49 -21.06 -14.99 17.34
N LYS A 50 -20.82 -13.98 18.19
CA LYS A 50 -20.99 -12.56 17.86
C LYS A 50 -19.91 -12.05 16.90
N VAL A 51 -18.68 -12.58 16.98
CA VAL A 51 -17.64 -12.27 15.99
C VAL A 51 -17.98 -12.93 14.64
N LEU A 52 -18.49 -14.17 14.67
CA LEU A 52 -19.02 -14.84 13.46
C LEU A 52 -20.19 -14.06 12.86
N GLU A 53 -21.13 -13.58 13.68
CA GLU A 53 -22.24 -12.74 13.25
C GLU A 53 -21.76 -11.45 12.56
N PHE A 54 -20.68 -10.84 13.07
CA PHE A 54 -20.07 -9.70 12.42
C PHE A 54 -19.48 -10.05 11.04
N LEU A 55 -18.91 -11.24 10.86
CA LEU A 55 -18.49 -11.74 9.54
C LEU A 55 -19.70 -11.89 8.61
N VAL A 56 -20.78 -12.51 9.07
CA VAL A 56 -22.01 -12.70 8.28
C VAL A 56 -22.63 -11.34 7.90
N ALA A 57 -22.63 -10.36 8.80
CA ALA A 57 -23.07 -9.00 8.50
C ALA A 57 -22.21 -8.31 7.42
N ASN A 58 -20.90 -8.58 7.37
CA ASN A 58 -20.04 -8.11 6.29
C ASN A 58 -20.33 -8.83 4.96
N LEU A 59 -20.55 -10.15 4.98
CA LEU A 59 -20.97 -10.93 3.79
C LEU A 59 -22.33 -10.48 3.24
N ALA A 60 -23.24 -10.06 4.12
CA ALA A 60 -24.52 -9.46 3.75
C ALA A 60 -24.36 -8.03 3.18
N GLY A 61 -23.17 -7.43 3.24
CA GLY A 61 -22.93 -6.07 2.78
C GLY A 61 -23.72 -5.02 3.56
N LEU A 62 -23.98 -5.27 4.85
CA LEU A 62 -24.70 -4.32 5.72
C LEU A 62 -23.83 -3.07 5.96
N PRO A 63 -24.35 -1.85 5.73
CA PRO A 63 -23.59 -0.61 5.91
C PRO A 63 -23.19 -0.35 7.36
N TYR A 64 -24.10 -0.55 8.32
CA TYR A 64 -23.87 -0.25 9.72
C TYR A 64 -24.12 -1.45 10.62
N ALA A 65 -23.41 -1.53 11.75
CA ALA A 65 -23.63 -2.61 12.73
C ALA A 65 -25.09 -2.70 13.20
N LYS A 66 -25.76 -1.55 13.38
CA LYS A 66 -27.17 -1.51 13.80
C LYS A 66 -28.14 -2.17 12.82
N ASP A 67 -27.75 -2.30 11.55
CA ASP A 67 -28.62 -2.85 10.52
C ASP A 67 -28.82 -4.36 10.70
N ILE A 68 -27.95 -5.03 11.49
CA ILE A 68 -28.15 -6.42 11.94
C ILE A 68 -29.55 -6.61 12.57
N SER A 69 -29.95 -5.67 13.43
CA SER A 69 -31.20 -5.76 14.20
C SER A 69 -32.29 -4.79 13.73
N LYS A 70 -31.91 -3.73 13.00
CA LYS A 70 -32.81 -2.62 12.64
C LYS A 70 -33.11 -2.47 11.15
N ALA A 71 -32.56 -3.32 10.30
CA ALA A 71 -32.95 -3.37 8.89
C ALA A 71 -34.42 -3.81 8.75
N THR A 72 -35.01 -3.59 7.58
CA THR A 72 -36.36 -4.06 7.26
C THR A 72 -36.49 -5.58 7.39
N GLN A 73 -35.41 -6.29 7.07
CA GLN A 73 -35.26 -7.73 7.26
C GLN A 73 -34.06 -7.93 8.19
N PRO A 74 -34.25 -7.97 9.51
CA PRO A 74 -33.14 -8.10 10.45
C PRO A 74 -32.46 -9.46 10.31
N LEU A 75 -31.12 -9.43 10.21
CA LEU A 75 -30.30 -10.64 10.14
C LEU A 75 -30.41 -11.46 11.43
N ASP A 76 -30.52 -10.78 12.58
CA ASP A 76 -30.54 -11.44 13.88
C ASP A 76 -31.82 -12.27 14.16
N GLN A 77 -32.85 -12.11 13.32
CA GLN A 77 -34.08 -12.91 13.38
C GLN A 77 -34.07 -14.11 12.42
N ASP A 78 -33.07 -14.23 11.54
CA ASP A 78 -33.05 -15.28 10.52
C ASP A 78 -32.44 -16.60 11.04
N GLN A 79 -33.34 -17.48 11.48
CA GLN A 79 -32.99 -18.80 12.03
C GLN A 79 -32.43 -19.77 10.99
N ALA A 80 -32.81 -19.62 9.72
CA ALA A 80 -32.26 -20.45 8.66
C ALA A 80 -30.78 -20.12 8.43
N VAL A 81 -30.42 -18.83 8.49
CA VAL A 81 -29.02 -18.39 8.46
C VAL A 81 -28.28 -18.84 9.71
N ALA A 82 -28.85 -18.69 10.91
CA ALA A 82 -28.22 -19.18 12.15
C ALA A 82 -27.85 -20.67 12.05
N LYS A 83 -28.82 -21.50 11.67
CA LYS A 83 -28.64 -22.94 11.46
C LYS A 83 -27.59 -23.23 10.38
N ALA A 84 -27.60 -22.48 9.28
CA ALA A 84 -26.64 -22.66 8.21
C ALA A 84 -25.20 -22.36 8.63
N TRP A 85 -25.00 -21.43 9.55
CA TRP A 85 -23.71 -21.05 10.11
C TRP A 85 -23.34 -21.80 11.39
N GLY A 86 -24.14 -22.81 11.78
CA GLY A 86 -23.83 -23.68 12.91
C GLY A 86 -23.97 -23.02 14.29
N VAL A 87 -24.83 -22.01 14.41
CA VAL A 87 -25.15 -21.35 15.68
C VAL A 87 -26.64 -21.47 16.00
N ASP A 88 -26.98 -21.43 17.28
CA ASP A 88 -28.37 -21.56 17.75
C ASP A 88 -29.21 -20.30 17.50
N GLY A 89 -28.55 -19.16 17.24
CA GLY A 89 -29.19 -17.87 17.01
C GLY A 89 -28.19 -16.73 17.07
N TRP A 90 -28.67 -15.54 16.72
CA TRP A 90 -27.90 -14.31 16.58
C TRP A 90 -28.20 -13.32 17.71
N ALA A 91 -27.22 -12.48 18.06
CA ALA A 91 -27.36 -11.49 19.11
C ALA A 91 -27.86 -10.16 18.56
N ASP A 92 -28.49 -9.34 19.40
CA ASP A 92 -28.71 -7.93 19.04
C ASP A 92 -27.38 -7.22 18.72
N TYR A 93 -27.39 -6.29 17.76
CA TYR A 93 -26.21 -5.56 17.29
C TYR A 93 -25.39 -4.89 18.41
N SER A 94 -26.04 -4.50 19.52
CA SER A 94 -25.36 -3.92 20.68
C SER A 94 -24.50 -4.96 21.43
N GLY A 95 -24.90 -6.23 21.40
CA GLY A 95 -24.10 -7.36 21.87
C GLY A 95 -22.86 -7.55 21.01
N VAL A 96 -23.03 -7.59 19.69
CA VAL A 96 -21.93 -7.68 18.72
C VAL A 96 -20.94 -6.52 18.90
N SER A 97 -21.45 -5.29 18.95
CA SER A 97 -20.62 -4.09 19.11
C SER A 97 -19.81 -4.08 20.40
N ARG A 98 -20.39 -4.52 21.53
CA ARG A 98 -19.67 -4.61 22.82
C ARG A 98 -18.56 -5.67 22.79
N THR A 99 -18.83 -6.82 22.17
CA THR A 99 -17.83 -7.87 22.01
C THR A 99 -16.66 -7.41 21.16
N LEU A 100 -16.91 -6.73 20.04
CA LEU A 100 -15.86 -6.21 19.17
C LEU A 100 -15.07 -5.06 19.82
N HIS A 101 -15.73 -4.22 20.62
CA HIS A 101 -15.07 -3.12 21.33
C HIS A 101 -13.98 -3.61 22.32
N THR A 102 -14.15 -4.81 22.88
CA THR A 102 -13.24 -5.42 23.87
C THR A 102 -12.30 -6.46 23.27
N LEU A 103 -12.33 -6.63 21.95
CA LEU A 103 -11.45 -7.56 21.24
C LEU A 103 -9.98 -7.12 21.40
N THR A 104 -9.07 -8.06 21.64
CA THR A 104 -7.62 -7.80 21.68
C THR A 104 -6.98 -7.98 20.29
N GLU A 105 -5.78 -7.43 20.09
CA GLU A 105 -5.02 -7.63 18.85
C GLU A 105 -4.76 -9.12 18.57
N THR A 106 -4.38 -9.89 19.60
CA THR A 106 -4.17 -11.35 19.47
C THR A 106 -5.44 -12.07 19.02
N GLN A 107 -6.60 -11.73 19.59
CA GLN A 107 -7.86 -12.35 19.19
C GLN A 107 -8.25 -11.96 17.76
N GLY A 108 -8.09 -10.67 17.40
CA GLY A 108 -8.32 -10.21 16.04
C GLY A 108 -7.46 -10.94 15.01
N ALA A 109 -6.16 -11.09 15.29
CA ALA A 109 -5.23 -11.84 14.44
C ALA A 109 -5.64 -13.32 14.33
N GLN A 110 -6.03 -13.98 15.42
CA GLN A 110 -6.49 -15.37 15.38
C GLN A 110 -7.70 -15.57 14.46
N TYR A 111 -8.68 -14.67 14.49
CA TYR A 111 -9.82 -14.74 13.57
C TYR A 111 -9.41 -14.49 12.11
N ALA A 112 -8.51 -13.54 11.86
CA ALA A 112 -7.96 -13.32 10.52
C ALA A 112 -7.23 -14.57 10.00
N ASP A 113 -6.37 -15.19 10.82
CA ASP A 113 -5.61 -16.41 10.48
C ASP A 113 -6.53 -17.61 10.20
N ILE A 114 -7.68 -17.73 10.88
CA ILE A 114 -8.68 -18.76 10.58
C ILE A 114 -9.22 -18.57 9.16
N LEU A 115 -9.58 -17.34 8.80
CA LEU A 115 -10.15 -17.02 7.49
C LEU A 115 -9.13 -17.15 6.37
N GLU A 116 -7.89 -16.73 6.59
CA GLU A 116 -6.79 -16.90 5.62
C GLU A 116 -6.55 -18.39 5.33
N ARG A 117 -6.41 -19.22 6.39
CA ARG A 117 -6.22 -20.67 6.23
C ARG A 117 -7.41 -21.34 5.51
N ALA A 118 -8.63 -20.88 5.75
CA ALA A 118 -9.82 -21.46 5.14
C ALA A 118 -9.85 -21.32 3.61
N ILE A 119 -9.28 -20.23 3.05
CA ILE A 119 -9.27 -19.99 1.60
C ILE A 119 -7.92 -20.30 0.94
N GLN A 120 -6.88 -20.55 1.73
CA GLN A 120 -5.52 -20.77 1.24
C GLN A 120 -5.41 -21.86 0.16
N PRO A 121 -6.12 -23.00 0.22
CA PRO A 121 -6.04 -24.01 -0.82
C PRO A 121 -6.41 -23.49 -2.22
N TRP A 122 -7.35 -22.56 -2.33
CA TRP A 122 -7.73 -21.94 -3.61
C TRP A 122 -6.68 -20.95 -4.08
N ILE A 123 -6.08 -20.18 -3.17
CA ILE A 123 -4.96 -19.30 -3.51
C ILE A 123 -3.81 -20.16 -4.06
N ASP A 124 -3.45 -21.25 -3.38
CA ASP A 124 -2.35 -22.12 -3.79
C ASP A 124 -2.61 -22.77 -5.16
N GLN A 125 -3.85 -23.21 -5.43
CA GLN A 125 -4.27 -23.75 -6.73
C GLN A 125 -4.18 -22.68 -7.83
N GLU A 126 -4.68 -21.47 -7.59
CA GLU A 126 -4.64 -20.39 -8.57
C GLU A 126 -3.22 -19.91 -8.86
N VAL A 127 -2.33 -19.94 -7.86
CA VAL A 127 -0.90 -19.67 -8.04
C VAL A 127 -0.29 -20.69 -9.00
N GLN A 128 -0.57 -21.99 -8.85
CA GLN A 128 -0.06 -22.99 -9.80
C GLN A 128 -0.62 -22.81 -11.20
N LEU A 129 -1.93 -22.56 -11.32
CA LEU A 129 -2.57 -22.33 -12.60
C LEU A 129 -1.99 -21.10 -13.30
N ALA A 130 -1.74 -20.01 -12.57
CA ALA A 130 -1.14 -18.80 -13.10
C ALA A 130 0.31 -19.02 -13.54
N LEU A 131 1.12 -19.69 -12.71
CA LEU A 131 2.52 -20.01 -13.04
C LEU A 131 2.66 -20.89 -14.29
N ASN A 132 1.69 -21.78 -14.55
CA ASN A 132 1.66 -22.59 -15.77
C ASN A 132 1.33 -21.76 -17.03
N GLN A 133 0.78 -20.56 -16.88
CA GLN A 133 0.41 -19.65 -17.98
C GLN A 133 1.42 -18.51 -18.16
N GLY A 134 2.25 -18.22 -17.17
CA GLY A 134 3.22 -17.13 -17.21
C GLY A 134 3.61 -16.63 -15.82
N PRO A 135 4.22 -15.43 -15.70
CA PRO A 135 4.53 -14.83 -14.41
C PRO A 135 3.27 -14.50 -13.62
N LEU A 136 3.35 -14.54 -12.28
CA LEU A 136 2.26 -14.05 -11.44
C LEU A 136 2.11 -12.53 -11.61
N GLU A 137 0.89 -12.08 -11.90
CA GLU A 137 0.60 -10.64 -11.96
C GLU A 137 0.01 -10.18 -10.62
N LEU A 138 0.74 -9.30 -9.94
CA LEU A 138 0.36 -8.67 -8.68
C LEU A 138 0.08 -7.19 -8.88
N ASP A 139 -0.95 -6.71 -8.22
CA ASP A 139 -1.30 -5.30 -8.13
C ASP A 139 -1.23 -4.84 -6.68
N GLY A 140 -0.62 -3.68 -6.45
CA GLY A 140 -0.52 -3.07 -5.13
C GLY A 140 -1.13 -1.66 -5.11
N ASP A 141 -1.78 -1.33 -4.00
CA ASP A 141 -2.40 -0.02 -3.82
C ASP A 141 -2.36 0.41 -2.35
N LEU A 142 -2.34 1.72 -2.12
CA LEU A 142 -2.60 2.32 -0.80
C LEU A 142 -3.92 3.09 -0.88
N SER A 143 -4.94 2.55 -0.22
CA SER A 143 -6.31 2.98 -0.44
C SER A 143 -6.90 3.68 0.79
N PRO A 144 -7.41 4.92 0.65
CA PRO A 144 -7.86 5.71 1.79
C PRO A 144 -9.15 5.20 2.41
N ARG A 145 -9.28 5.40 3.72
CA ARG A 145 -10.42 5.07 4.59
C ARG A 145 -10.78 6.27 5.48
N PRO A 146 -11.48 7.28 4.94
CA PRO A 146 -11.84 8.47 5.71
C PRO A 146 -12.85 8.12 6.81
N VAL A 147 -12.69 8.71 8.00
CA VAL A 147 -13.75 8.73 9.03
C VAL A 147 -14.67 9.93 8.80
N SER A 148 -15.83 9.96 9.45
CA SER A 148 -16.72 11.11 9.32
C SER A 148 -16.07 12.38 9.91
N ASN A 149 -16.20 13.51 9.20
CA ASN A 149 -15.57 14.79 9.55
C ASN A 149 -15.91 15.31 10.97
N GLY A 150 -17.01 14.85 11.57
CA GLY A 150 -17.42 15.24 12.93
C GLY A 150 -16.87 14.36 14.05
N SER A 151 -16.15 13.29 13.74
CA SER A 151 -15.70 12.30 14.73
C SER A 151 -14.28 12.58 15.21
N LYS A 152 -14.10 12.74 16.53
CA LYS A 152 -12.78 12.92 17.19
C LYS A 152 -12.30 11.68 17.97
N THR A 153 -13.04 10.57 17.88
CA THR A 153 -12.93 9.44 18.82
C THR A 153 -12.46 8.12 18.18
N TYR A 154 -11.89 8.18 16.98
CA TYR A 154 -11.37 7.00 16.28
C TYR A 154 -9.91 6.74 16.68
N PRO A 155 -9.60 5.64 17.40
CA PRO A 155 -8.25 5.38 17.88
C PRO A 155 -7.26 5.20 16.73
N GLY A 156 -6.12 5.90 16.79
CA GLY A 156 -5.06 5.81 15.78
C GLY A 156 -5.39 6.42 14.41
N ALA A 157 -6.53 7.12 14.29
CA ALA A 157 -6.84 7.85 13.06
C ALA A 157 -5.99 9.12 13.00
N GLU A 158 -5.41 9.40 11.84
CA GLU A 158 -4.53 10.55 11.62
C GLU A 158 -4.96 11.33 10.39
N TYR A 159 -4.61 12.62 10.32
CA TYR A 159 -4.87 13.43 9.14
C TYR A 159 -3.91 13.05 8.02
N GLY A 160 -4.45 12.74 6.84
CA GLY A 160 -3.67 12.50 5.63
C GLY A 160 -4.45 12.80 4.36
N TYR A 161 -3.77 12.74 3.22
CA TYR A 161 -4.40 12.97 1.93
C TYR A 161 -5.23 11.75 1.52
N MET A 162 -6.53 11.97 1.32
CA MET A 162 -7.53 10.97 0.96
C MET A 162 -8.41 11.54 -0.15
N SER A 163 -8.31 10.98 -1.36
CA SER A 163 -9.10 11.44 -2.52
C SER A 163 -8.99 12.95 -2.78
N ASP A 164 -7.76 13.44 -2.95
CA ASP A 164 -7.40 14.86 -3.20
C ASP A 164 -7.68 15.84 -2.04
N ARG A 165 -8.04 15.36 -0.85
CA ARG A 165 -8.37 16.21 0.31
C ARG A 165 -7.66 15.76 1.57
N LEU A 166 -7.29 16.69 2.44
CA LEU A 166 -6.82 16.37 3.78
C LEU A 166 -8.01 15.93 4.64
N GLN A 167 -8.00 14.69 5.12
CA GLN A 167 -9.09 14.11 5.93
C GLN A 167 -8.52 13.30 7.09
N LEU A 168 -9.27 13.21 8.19
CA LEU A 168 -8.99 12.29 9.28
C LEU A 168 -9.39 10.86 8.85
N GLY A 169 -8.57 9.87 9.14
CA GLY A 169 -8.93 8.47 8.92
C GLY A 169 -7.73 7.55 8.89
N TYR A 170 -7.80 6.55 8.00
CA TYR A 170 -6.85 5.46 7.87
C TYR A 170 -6.45 5.24 6.40
N GLN A 171 -5.42 4.43 6.21
CA GLN A 171 -5.01 3.91 4.90
C GLN A 171 -5.00 2.39 4.95
N ALA A 172 -5.35 1.74 3.84
CA ALA A 172 -5.28 0.30 3.69
C ALA A 172 -4.30 -0.05 2.56
N ALA A 173 -3.18 -0.68 2.91
CA ALA A 173 -2.24 -1.23 1.94
C ALA A 173 -2.76 -2.59 1.48
N MET A 174 -3.03 -2.76 0.19
CA MET A 174 -3.71 -3.93 -0.36
C MET A 174 -2.90 -4.54 -1.49
N VAL A 175 -2.87 -5.88 -1.55
CA VAL A 175 -2.31 -6.63 -2.68
C VAL A 175 -3.39 -7.55 -3.26
N SER A 176 -3.48 -7.59 -4.58
CA SER A 176 -4.28 -8.60 -5.29
C SER A 176 -3.46 -9.30 -6.37
N MET A 177 -3.83 -10.55 -6.64
CA MET A 177 -3.30 -11.36 -7.72
C MET A 177 -4.33 -11.51 -8.83
N ARG A 178 -3.89 -11.45 -10.09
CA ARG A 178 -4.70 -11.89 -11.22
C ARG A 178 -4.88 -13.41 -11.15
N SER A 179 -6.14 -13.86 -11.11
CA SER A 179 -6.48 -15.28 -10.98
C SER A 179 -7.04 -15.78 -12.30
N PRO A 180 -6.50 -16.89 -12.86
CA PRO A 180 -7.05 -17.51 -14.07
C PRO A 180 -8.53 -17.89 -13.95
N THR A 181 -8.96 -18.40 -12.80
CA THR A 181 -10.33 -18.88 -12.60
C THR A 181 -11.26 -17.76 -12.13
N PHE A 182 -10.85 -16.96 -11.15
CA PHE A 182 -11.74 -16.00 -10.48
C PHE A 182 -11.58 -14.56 -10.99
N GLY A 183 -10.72 -14.35 -11.98
CA GLY A 183 -10.30 -13.05 -12.49
C GLY A 183 -9.33 -12.32 -11.54
N ARG A 184 -9.69 -12.23 -10.25
CA ARG A 184 -8.89 -11.60 -9.19
C ARG A 184 -9.10 -12.29 -7.85
N LEU A 185 -8.00 -12.44 -7.10
CA LEU A 185 -8.03 -12.75 -5.67
C LEU A 185 -7.27 -11.68 -4.88
N GLY A 186 -7.81 -11.27 -3.74
CA GLY A 186 -7.08 -10.46 -2.77
C GLY A 186 -6.10 -11.31 -1.97
N LEU A 187 -4.86 -10.86 -1.82
CA LEU A 187 -3.81 -11.59 -1.08
C LEU A 187 -3.64 -11.07 0.34
N SER A 188 -3.67 -9.76 0.52
CA SER A 188 -3.43 -9.14 1.82
C SER A 188 -4.08 -7.76 1.94
N VAL A 189 -4.34 -7.37 3.17
CA VAL A 189 -4.73 -6.00 3.54
C VAL A 189 -4.07 -5.64 4.88
N THR A 190 -3.34 -4.53 4.90
CA THR A 190 -2.72 -3.99 6.12
C THR A 190 -3.31 -2.62 6.43
N HIS A 191 -3.77 -2.45 7.65
CA HIS A 191 -4.42 -1.22 8.12
C HIS A 191 -3.40 -0.28 8.78
N HIS A 192 -3.36 0.96 8.32
CA HIS A 192 -2.45 2.00 8.79
C HIS A 192 -3.17 3.30 9.15
N SER A 193 -2.49 4.17 9.89
CA SER A 193 -2.96 5.53 10.17
C SER A 193 -3.08 6.36 8.89
N GLY A 194 -3.97 7.36 8.92
CA GLY A 194 -4.32 8.16 7.73
C GLY A 194 -3.18 8.92 7.08
N ASN A 195 -2.16 9.29 7.85
CA ASN A 195 -0.94 9.98 7.39
C ASN A 195 0.08 9.07 6.68
N THR A 196 -0.21 7.77 6.54
CA THR A 196 0.64 6.83 5.80
C THR A 196 0.63 7.20 4.31
N VAL A 197 1.81 7.14 3.69
CA VAL A 197 2.01 7.50 2.28
C VAL A 197 2.56 6.30 1.51
N SER A 198 2.17 6.14 0.24
CA SER A 198 2.51 4.96 -0.57
C SER A 198 4.01 4.69 -0.64
N VAL A 199 4.84 5.74 -0.67
CA VAL A 199 6.30 5.65 -0.68
C VAL A 199 6.87 4.78 0.45
N THR A 200 6.24 4.72 1.62
CA THR A 200 6.77 3.93 2.74
C THR A 200 6.29 2.48 2.77
N GLN A 201 5.43 2.05 1.85
CA GLN A 201 4.72 0.76 1.93
C GLN A 201 5.14 -0.28 0.89
N ALA A 202 6.06 0.03 -0.02
CA ALA A 202 6.44 -0.89 -1.10
C ALA A 202 6.99 -2.24 -0.60
N GLU A 203 7.94 -2.23 0.36
CA GLU A 203 8.49 -3.47 0.94
C GLU A 203 7.40 -4.28 1.66
N GLY A 204 6.57 -3.60 2.46
CA GLY A 204 5.49 -4.24 3.22
C GLY A 204 4.49 -4.94 2.32
N LEU A 205 4.09 -4.31 1.21
CA LEU A 205 3.21 -4.94 0.21
C LEU A 205 3.84 -6.20 -0.39
N ALA A 206 5.11 -6.14 -0.79
CA ALA A 206 5.81 -7.29 -1.35
C ALA A 206 5.92 -8.46 -0.35
N LEU A 207 6.33 -8.17 0.89
CA LEU A 207 6.47 -9.18 1.93
C LEU A 207 5.12 -9.84 2.29
N GLU A 208 4.04 -9.06 2.39
CA GLU A 208 2.71 -9.61 2.63
C GLU A 208 2.21 -10.44 1.44
N ALA A 209 2.53 -10.04 0.21
CA ALA A 209 2.23 -10.85 -0.98
C ALA A 209 2.95 -12.21 -0.91
N GLU A 210 4.27 -12.20 -0.63
CA GLU A 210 5.07 -13.42 -0.51
C GLU A 210 4.58 -14.34 0.60
N ARG A 211 4.17 -13.77 1.74
CA ARG A 211 3.57 -14.52 2.86
C ARG A 211 2.30 -15.26 2.42
N SER A 212 1.36 -14.55 1.79
CA SER A 212 0.09 -15.13 1.34
C SER A 212 0.27 -16.14 0.21
N LEU A 213 1.23 -15.91 -0.69
CA LEU A 213 1.59 -16.82 -1.78
C LEU A 213 2.35 -18.06 -1.29
N GLY A 214 3.06 -17.95 -0.16
CA GLY A 214 4.00 -18.98 0.31
C GLY A 214 5.19 -19.20 -0.64
N ARG A 215 5.40 -18.30 -1.60
CA ARG A 215 6.43 -18.35 -2.64
C ARG A 215 6.92 -16.94 -2.91
N ARG A 216 8.17 -16.79 -3.35
CA ARG A 216 8.77 -15.49 -3.68
C ARG A 216 9.71 -15.56 -4.88
N PRO A 217 9.93 -14.43 -5.59
CA PRO A 217 10.95 -14.36 -6.62
C PRO A 217 12.35 -14.61 -6.07
N MET A 218 13.27 -14.98 -6.97
CA MET A 218 14.69 -15.01 -6.65
C MET A 218 15.17 -13.57 -6.43
N ARG A 219 15.80 -13.29 -5.30
CA ARG A 219 16.40 -11.97 -5.03
C ARG A 219 17.56 -11.73 -6.00
N ARG A 220 17.62 -10.53 -6.58
CA ARG A 220 18.69 -10.12 -7.53
C ARG A 220 19.91 -9.61 -6.76
N THR A 221 20.58 -10.54 -6.05
CA THR A 221 21.75 -10.23 -5.22
C THR A 221 22.95 -9.75 -6.03
N ASP A 222 23.02 -10.14 -7.31
CA ASP A 222 24.00 -9.68 -8.29
C ASP A 222 23.85 -8.17 -8.57
N LEU A 223 22.63 -7.70 -8.84
CA LEU A 223 22.34 -6.27 -9.04
C LEU A 223 22.67 -5.45 -7.79
N LEU A 224 22.31 -5.95 -6.62
CA LEU A 224 22.59 -5.29 -5.35
C LEU A 224 24.10 -5.24 -5.04
N ALA A 225 24.84 -6.32 -5.35
CA ALA A 225 26.30 -6.32 -5.23
C ALA A 225 26.96 -5.33 -6.19
N GLN A 226 26.47 -5.24 -7.44
CA GLN A 226 26.94 -4.25 -8.41
C GLN A 226 26.65 -2.81 -7.94
N ARG A 227 25.44 -2.56 -7.39
CA ARG A 227 25.08 -1.26 -6.79
C ARG A 227 26.06 -0.87 -5.68
N LEU A 228 26.41 -1.80 -4.79
CA LEU A 228 27.39 -1.57 -3.73
C LEU A 228 28.79 -1.25 -4.29
N GLN A 229 29.25 -2.00 -5.30
CA GLN A 229 30.53 -1.73 -5.96
C GLN A 229 30.57 -0.33 -6.60
N ASN A 230 29.48 0.08 -7.25
CA ASN A 230 29.34 1.39 -7.88
C ASN A 230 29.32 2.54 -6.85
N MET A 231 29.06 2.27 -5.57
CA MET A 231 29.09 3.28 -4.50
C MET A 231 30.50 3.56 -3.96
N GLU A 232 31.47 2.65 -4.14
CA GLU A 232 32.83 2.80 -3.61
C GLU A 232 33.58 4.05 -4.14
N PRO A 233 33.52 4.38 -5.45
CA PRO A 233 34.21 5.57 -5.97
C PRO A 233 33.66 6.86 -5.38
N GLU A 234 32.35 6.98 -5.24
CA GLU A 234 31.71 8.14 -4.63
C GLU A 234 31.99 8.23 -3.12
N GLN A 235 32.10 7.11 -2.41
CA GLN A 235 32.55 7.10 -1.01
C GLN A 235 33.97 7.69 -0.89
N LYS A 236 34.92 7.23 -1.71
CA LYS A 236 36.30 7.76 -1.72
C LYS A 236 36.33 9.26 -2.03
N LYS A 237 35.54 9.71 -3.00
CA LYS A 237 35.40 11.13 -3.35
C LYS A 237 34.85 11.96 -2.18
N ARG A 238 33.88 11.44 -1.43
CA ARG A 238 33.35 12.11 -0.22
C ARG A 238 34.38 12.18 0.90
N GLN A 239 35.14 11.11 1.14
CA GLN A 239 36.23 11.12 2.12
C GLN A 239 37.31 12.16 1.76
N VAL A 240 37.68 12.26 0.49
CA VAL A 240 38.60 13.32 0.01
C VAL A 240 38.02 14.72 0.27
N ASN A 241 36.74 14.94 -0.05
CA ASN A 241 36.09 16.24 0.19
C ASN A 241 36.06 16.65 1.68
N VAL A 242 35.91 15.67 2.59
CA VAL A 242 36.01 15.90 4.03
C VAL A 242 37.44 16.29 4.41
N ALA A 243 38.45 15.51 3.98
CA ALA A 243 39.85 15.80 4.25
C ALA A 243 40.29 17.19 3.72
N GLU A 244 39.81 17.58 2.53
CA GLU A 244 40.06 18.92 1.98
C GLU A 244 39.39 20.02 2.81
N ALA A 245 38.17 19.79 3.29
CA ALA A 245 37.47 20.74 4.17
C ALA A 245 38.17 20.90 5.52
N GLU A 246 38.67 19.82 6.10
CA GLU A 246 39.48 19.83 7.33
C GLU A 246 40.76 20.63 7.14
N LYS A 247 41.50 20.36 6.04
CA LYS A 247 42.72 21.11 5.71
C LYS A 247 42.45 22.60 5.52
N LYS A 248 41.33 22.96 4.86
CA LYS A 248 40.92 24.35 4.67
C LYS A 248 40.57 25.01 5.99
N LEU A 249 39.83 24.34 6.86
CA LEU A 249 39.50 24.84 8.20
C LEU A 249 40.77 25.10 9.01
N ALA A 250 41.70 24.15 9.06
CA ALA A 250 42.98 24.30 9.76
C ALA A 250 43.78 25.51 9.24
N LYS A 251 43.84 25.69 7.91
CA LYS A 251 44.51 26.85 7.29
C LYS A 251 43.84 28.18 7.66
N THR A 252 42.51 28.23 7.64
CA THR A 252 41.76 29.45 7.98
C THR A 252 41.88 29.77 9.46
N GLN A 253 41.88 28.76 10.35
CA GLN A 253 42.11 28.93 11.78
C GLN A 253 43.51 29.46 12.06
N ALA A 254 44.55 28.91 11.42
CA ALA A 254 45.92 29.40 11.55
C ALA A 254 46.04 30.88 11.13
N ALA A 255 45.44 31.25 10.00
CA ALA A 255 45.42 32.65 9.53
C ALA A 255 44.64 33.58 10.48
N TRP A 256 43.55 33.10 11.07
CA TRP A 256 42.80 33.86 12.08
C TRP A 256 43.64 34.07 13.36
N SER A 257 44.32 33.03 13.85
CA SER A 257 45.21 33.15 15.01
C SER A 257 46.37 34.12 14.78
N GLU A 258 46.93 34.16 13.57
CA GLU A 258 47.96 35.14 13.20
C GLU A 258 47.42 36.58 13.19
N VAL A 259 46.23 36.80 12.61
CA VAL A 259 45.57 38.12 12.58
C VAL A 259 45.19 38.57 14.00
N GLN A 260 44.74 37.65 14.84
CA GLN A 260 44.41 37.90 16.25
C GLN A 260 45.66 38.26 17.06
N ALA A 261 46.78 37.58 16.84
CA ALA A 261 48.04 37.90 17.51
C ALA A 261 48.53 39.32 17.15
N GLN A 262 48.45 39.72 15.87
CA GLN A 262 48.83 41.07 15.44
C GLN A 262 47.89 42.17 15.98
N GLU A 263 46.59 41.88 16.11
CA GLU A 263 45.65 42.79 16.76
C GLU A 263 45.97 42.97 18.25
N GLY A 264 46.30 41.89 18.96
CA GLY A 264 46.74 41.93 20.35
C GLY A 264 48.03 42.75 20.56
N GLU A 265 49.03 42.58 19.69
CA GLU A 265 50.27 43.39 19.72
C GLU A 265 49.98 44.89 19.51
N LEU A 266 49.10 45.23 18.56
CA LEU A 266 48.71 46.62 18.30
C LEU A 266 47.88 47.21 19.45
N ALA A 267 47.01 46.42 20.07
CA ALA A 267 46.23 46.82 21.24
C ALA A 267 47.13 47.09 22.46
N HIS A 268 48.14 46.26 22.71
CA HIS A 268 49.15 46.52 23.73
C HIS A 268 49.90 47.84 23.48
N LYS A 269 50.34 48.07 22.24
CA LYS A 269 51.02 49.32 21.85
C LYS A 269 50.12 50.55 21.99
N LEU A 270 48.83 50.43 21.72
CA LEU A 270 47.85 51.49 21.95
C LEU A 270 47.75 51.82 23.44
N ALA A 271 47.62 50.82 24.30
CA ALA A 271 47.53 51.01 25.76
C ALA A 271 48.78 51.67 26.35
N ASP A 272 49.97 51.34 25.85
CA ASP A 272 51.22 51.97 26.28
C ASP A 272 51.31 53.45 25.85
N LEU A 273 50.88 53.77 24.62
CA LEU A 273 50.83 55.15 24.12
C LEU A 273 49.77 56.00 24.82
N GLU A 274 48.61 55.42 25.16
CA GLU A 274 47.56 56.10 25.94
C GLU A 274 48.08 56.50 27.33
N LYS A 275 48.81 55.61 28.00
CA LYS A 275 49.46 55.91 29.30
C LYS A 275 50.49 57.04 29.19
N ASP A 276 51.34 57.01 28.15
CA ASP A 276 52.36 58.05 27.94
C ASP A 276 51.73 59.42 27.63
N TYR A 277 50.68 59.49 26.81
CA TYR A 277 49.97 60.74 26.51
C TYR A 277 49.24 61.30 27.75
N GLN A 278 48.65 60.43 28.57
CA GLN A 278 48.03 60.83 29.85
C GLN A 278 49.07 61.37 30.84
N GLN A 279 50.22 60.72 30.98
CA GLN A 279 51.31 61.19 31.85
C GLN A 279 51.88 62.54 31.41
N ARG A 280 51.92 62.81 30.10
CA ARG A 280 52.45 64.05 29.52
C ARG A 280 51.40 65.15 29.33
N ASN A 281 50.14 64.90 29.70
CA ASN A 281 49.00 65.81 29.53
C ASN A 281 48.89 66.40 28.09
N CYS A 282 49.16 65.56 27.09
CA CYS A 282 49.20 65.97 25.68
C CYS A 282 47.83 65.72 25.01
N PRO A 283 47.22 66.73 24.35
CA PRO A 283 45.94 66.53 23.66
C PRO A 283 46.10 65.68 22.38
N GLU A 284 45.19 64.74 22.16
CA GLU A 284 45.13 63.92 20.94
C GLU A 284 44.79 64.81 19.73
N ARG A 285 45.68 64.84 18.73
CA ARG A 285 45.47 65.56 17.46
C ARG A 285 45.15 64.57 16.33
N PRO A 286 44.44 64.99 15.26
CA PRO A 286 44.00 64.08 14.18
C PRO A 286 45.12 63.26 13.51
N ASN A 287 46.34 63.80 13.44
CA ASN A 287 47.52 63.12 12.87
C ASN A 287 48.54 62.68 13.94
N SER A 288 48.14 62.62 15.21
CA SER A 288 49.04 62.17 16.29
C SER A 288 49.31 60.67 16.18
N GLN A 289 50.46 60.24 16.73
CA GLN A 289 50.84 58.83 16.76
C GLN A 289 49.78 57.96 17.47
N LEU A 290 49.13 58.52 18.50
CA LEU A 290 48.03 57.87 19.22
C LEU A 290 46.81 57.64 18.31
N ALA A 291 46.35 58.68 17.60
CA ALA A 291 45.22 58.59 16.67
C ALA A 291 45.47 57.59 15.53
N GLN A 292 46.68 57.56 14.98
CA GLN A 292 47.07 56.61 13.93
C GLN A 292 47.09 55.15 14.41
N VAL A 293 47.58 54.90 15.62
CA VAL A 293 47.60 53.54 16.21
C VAL A 293 46.18 53.10 16.56
N ARG A 294 45.33 54.00 17.09
CA ARG A 294 43.93 53.72 17.38
C ARG A 294 43.15 53.34 16.12
N GLN A 295 43.31 54.09 15.03
CA GLN A 295 42.70 53.75 13.74
C GLN A 295 43.21 52.40 13.19
N ARG A 296 44.49 52.07 13.39
CA ARG A 296 45.04 50.76 12.99
C ARG A 296 44.44 49.62 13.81
N VAL A 297 44.30 49.77 15.13
CA VAL A 297 43.64 48.76 15.99
C VAL A 297 42.22 48.50 15.50
N GLU A 298 41.45 49.54 15.19
CA GLU A 298 40.07 49.40 14.69
C GLU A 298 40.01 48.62 13.35
N VAL A 299 40.92 48.91 12.41
CA VAL A 299 41.02 48.18 11.14
C VAL A 299 41.36 46.70 11.35
N TRP A 300 42.28 46.41 12.28
CA TRP A 300 42.69 45.03 12.61
C TRP A 300 41.59 44.28 13.36
N HIS A 301 40.85 44.96 14.24
CA HIS A 301 39.68 44.40 14.93
C HIS A 301 38.61 43.96 13.92
N LEU A 302 38.24 44.83 12.98
CA LEU A 302 37.33 44.49 11.86
C LEU A 302 37.88 43.38 10.95
N ARG A 303 39.21 43.16 10.93
CA ARG A 303 39.84 42.07 10.18
C ARG A 303 39.75 40.75 10.94
N VAL A 304 39.91 40.76 12.27
CA VAL A 304 39.67 39.60 13.14
C VAL A 304 38.22 39.13 12.97
N GLU A 305 37.23 40.03 13.03
CA GLU A 305 35.82 39.69 12.83
C GLU A 305 35.56 39.05 11.45
N ARG A 306 36.14 39.61 10.37
CA ARG A 306 36.03 39.03 9.02
C ARG A 306 36.69 37.66 8.89
N CYS A 307 37.84 37.47 9.53
CA CYS A 307 38.53 36.19 9.58
C CYS A 307 37.73 35.16 10.39
N ASP A 308 37.11 35.56 11.50
CA ASP A 308 36.24 34.70 12.32
C ASP A 308 35.02 34.23 11.54
N GLN A 309 34.34 35.12 10.82
CA GLN A 309 33.25 34.75 9.90
C GLN A 309 33.73 33.75 8.83
N THR A 310 34.98 33.86 8.37
CA THR A 310 35.55 32.93 7.39
C THR A 310 35.84 31.56 8.02
N VAL A 311 36.32 31.52 9.27
CA VAL A 311 36.46 30.28 10.05
C VAL A 311 35.10 29.62 10.23
N GLN A 312 34.06 30.38 10.59
CA GLN A 312 32.72 29.83 10.78
C GLN A 312 32.16 29.20 9.50
N ARG A 313 32.30 29.87 8.35
CA ARG A 313 31.92 29.28 7.04
C ARG A 313 32.71 28.01 6.70
N ALA A 314 33.98 27.92 7.12
CA ALA A 314 34.79 26.73 6.93
C ALA A 314 34.31 25.56 7.83
N LYS A 315 33.93 25.86 9.08
CA LYS A 315 33.31 24.88 10.00
C LYS A 315 31.98 24.37 9.44
N ASP A 316 31.10 25.25 9.00
CA ASP A 316 29.79 24.88 8.45
C ASP A 316 29.95 24.01 7.19
N ARG A 317 30.93 24.32 6.35
CA ARG A 317 31.27 23.50 5.17
C ARG A 317 31.76 22.11 5.59
N LEU A 318 32.64 22.01 6.58
CA LEU A 318 33.14 20.72 7.08
C LEU A 318 31.99 19.88 7.63
N ALA A 319 31.15 20.46 8.50
CA ALA A 319 29.99 19.79 9.08
C ALA A 319 29.05 19.25 7.99
N LYS A 320 28.80 20.03 6.94
CA LYS A 320 27.99 19.59 5.79
C LYS A 320 28.61 18.43 5.01
N GLN A 321 29.93 18.41 4.83
CA GLN A 321 30.60 17.29 4.14
C GLN A 321 30.62 16.03 5.02
N GLN A 322 30.86 16.17 6.32
CA GLN A 322 30.81 15.06 7.28
C GLN A 322 29.41 14.44 7.35
N ALA A 323 28.36 15.26 7.45
CA ALA A 323 26.98 14.77 7.43
C ALA A 323 26.67 13.97 6.16
N ARG A 324 27.09 14.46 4.99
CA ARG A 324 26.93 13.74 3.71
C ARG A 324 27.70 12.43 3.64
N LEU A 325 28.88 12.36 4.26
CA LEU A 325 29.65 11.11 4.33
C LEU A 325 28.96 10.09 5.24
N VAL A 326 28.47 10.53 6.41
CA VAL A 326 27.71 9.68 7.34
C VAL A 326 26.43 9.14 6.69
N ASP A 327 25.68 9.99 5.99
CA ASP A 327 24.48 9.58 5.26
C ASP A 327 24.81 8.51 4.19
N TRP A 328 25.93 8.69 3.48
CA TRP A 328 26.40 7.76 2.45
C TRP A 328 26.81 6.40 3.04
N GLU A 329 27.58 6.42 4.14
CA GLU A 329 28.02 5.22 4.87
C GLU A 329 26.84 4.45 5.47
N SER A 330 25.82 5.17 5.97
CA SER A 330 24.56 4.59 6.43
C SER A 330 23.83 3.86 5.30
N GLN A 331 23.71 4.49 4.12
CA GLN A 331 23.10 3.85 2.94
C GLN A 331 23.86 2.60 2.50
N GLN A 332 25.20 2.66 2.44
CA GLN A 332 26.03 1.50 2.09
C GLN A 332 25.89 0.36 3.10
N THR A 333 25.80 0.69 4.39
CA THR A 333 25.57 -0.29 5.47
C THR A 333 24.21 -0.97 5.31
N ASN A 334 23.15 -0.19 5.06
CA ASN A 334 21.80 -0.72 4.85
C ASN A 334 21.75 -1.66 3.64
N LEU A 335 22.36 -1.28 2.52
CA LEU A 335 22.43 -2.13 1.33
C LEU A 335 23.26 -3.40 1.55
N SER A 336 24.34 -3.31 2.33
CA SER A 336 25.16 -4.48 2.70
C SER A 336 24.39 -5.47 3.59
N GLN A 337 23.59 -4.96 4.53
CA GLN A 337 22.70 -5.78 5.35
C GLN A 337 21.60 -6.42 4.50
N ARG A 338 20.99 -5.65 3.57
CA ARG A 338 20.00 -6.15 2.60
C ARG A 338 20.58 -7.27 1.75
N LEU A 339 21.82 -7.13 1.25
CA LEU A 339 22.49 -8.17 0.46
C LEU A 339 22.63 -9.48 1.24
N LYS A 340 23.11 -9.41 2.49
CA LYS A 340 23.21 -10.58 3.36
C LYS A 340 21.85 -11.24 3.60
N ARG A 341 20.82 -10.44 3.86
CA ARG A 341 19.44 -10.92 4.03
C ARG A 341 18.96 -11.64 2.75
N PHE A 342 19.14 -11.03 1.60
CA PHE A 342 18.70 -11.59 0.31
C PHE A 342 19.44 -12.86 -0.10
N GLN A 343 20.74 -12.97 0.24
CA GLN A 343 21.48 -14.22 0.06
C GLN A 343 20.87 -15.36 0.90
N ALA A 344 20.62 -15.12 2.18
CA ALA A 344 19.97 -16.11 3.05
C ALA A 344 18.53 -16.46 2.58
N GLU A 345 17.78 -15.48 2.07
CA GLU A 345 16.45 -15.71 1.52
C GLU A 345 16.48 -16.56 0.25
N ASN A 346 17.48 -16.38 -0.61
CA ASN A 346 17.69 -17.20 -1.81
C ASN A 346 18.09 -18.63 -1.45
N ASP A 347 18.98 -18.81 -0.47
CA ASP A 347 19.36 -20.15 0.02
C ASP A 347 18.15 -20.93 0.56
N ALA A 348 17.18 -20.21 1.16
CA ALA A 348 15.92 -20.76 1.65
C ALA A 348 14.80 -20.82 0.60
N ASN A 349 15.08 -20.51 -0.68
CA ASN A 349 14.08 -20.47 -1.76
C ASN A 349 14.43 -21.45 -2.89
N PRO A 350 14.16 -22.76 -2.71
CA PRO A 350 14.51 -23.76 -3.72
C PRO A 350 13.71 -23.64 -5.02
N ASN A 351 12.53 -23.00 -4.98
CA ASN A 351 11.60 -22.89 -6.12
C ASN A 351 11.15 -21.43 -6.33
N PRO A 352 12.04 -20.55 -6.83
CA PRO A 352 11.68 -19.16 -7.07
C PRO A 352 10.60 -19.04 -8.15
N ILE A 353 9.72 -18.05 -8.00
CA ILE A 353 8.67 -17.74 -8.97
C ILE A 353 9.04 -16.53 -9.82
N SER A 354 8.48 -16.44 -11.03
CA SER A 354 8.46 -15.18 -11.77
C SER A 354 7.21 -14.38 -11.40
N ALA A 355 7.38 -13.09 -11.09
CA ALA A 355 6.28 -12.22 -10.67
C ALA A 355 6.45 -10.80 -11.18
N ILE A 356 5.35 -10.26 -11.72
CA ILE A 356 5.18 -8.87 -12.10
C ILE A 356 4.46 -8.14 -10.96
N PHE A 357 4.98 -6.99 -10.56
CA PHE A 357 4.32 -6.11 -9.59
C PHE A 357 3.98 -4.76 -10.24
N ARG A 358 2.68 -4.52 -10.40
CA ARG A 358 2.15 -3.26 -10.91
C ARG A 358 1.74 -2.35 -9.76
N LEU A 359 2.23 -1.12 -9.80
CA LEU A 359 2.04 -0.14 -8.71
C LEU A 359 1.68 1.22 -9.28
N ASP A 360 0.98 2.03 -8.47
CA ASP A 360 0.68 3.41 -8.84
C ASP A 360 1.90 4.34 -8.73
N ALA A 361 1.71 5.60 -9.14
CA ALA A 361 2.76 6.61 -9.09
C ALA A 361 3.25 6.89 -7.66
N GLY A 362 2.42 6.68 -6.64
CA GLY A 362 2.77 6.87 -5.23
C GLY A 362 3.91 5.98 -4.75
N PHE A 363 4.08 4.81 -5.38
CA PHE A 363 5.17 3.88 -5.09
C PHE A 363 6.40 4.10 -5.98
N GLY A 364 6.28 4.78 -7.12
CA GLY A 364 7.31 4.85 -8.16
C GLY A 364 8.43 5.87 -7.93
N ASN A 365 8.93 5.97 -6.69
CA ASN A 365 10.18 6.68 -6.42
C ASN A 365 11.39 5.74 -6.61
N SER A 366 12.59 6.33 -6.70
CA SER A 366 13.82 5.60 -7.00
C SER A 366 14.13 4.47 -6.02
N GLU A 367 14.03 4.69 -4.70
CA GLU A 367 14.40 3.67 -3.71
C GLU A 367 13.41 2.50 -3.71
N ASN A 368 12.11 2.75 -3.86
CA ASN A 368 11.11 1.67 -3.93
C ASN A 368 11.26 0.84 -5.20
N LEU A 369 11.46 1.48 -6.35
CA LEU A 369 11.66 0.76 -7.60
C LEU A 369 12.94 -0.09 -7.54
N ALA A 370 14.04 0.48 -7.06
CA ALA A 370 15.29 -0.26 -6.87
C ALA A 370 15.12 -1.43 -5.90
N LEU A 371 14.45 -1.22 -4.77
CA LEU A 371 14.15 -2.28 -3.80
C LEU A 371 13.34 -3.42 -4.42
N LEU A 372 12.25 -3.13 -5.12
CA LEU A 372 11.39 -4.17 -5.68
C LEU A 372 12.09 -4.93 -6.82
N ILE A 373 12.92 -4.25 -7.61
CA ILE A 373 13.82 -4.88 -8.59
C ILE A 373 14.80 -5.83 -7.89
N GLU A 374 15.43 -5.40 -6.80
CA GLU A 374 16.35 -6.22 -5.99
C GLU A 374 15.62 -7.39 -5.32
N MET A 375 14.34 -7.21 -4.96
CA MET A 375 13.47 -8.26 -4.45
C MET A 375 13.10 -9.32 -5.51
N GLY A 376 13.44 -9.10 -6.78
CA GLY A 376 13.26 -10.06 -7.88
C GLY A 376 12.02 -9.83 -8.74
N TYR A 377 11.26 -8.77 -8.49
CA TYR A 377 10.06 -8.47 -9.27
C TYR A 377 10.40 -7.82 -10.61
N GLU A 378 9.56 -8.11 -11.61
CA GLU A 378 9.39 -7.22 -12.75
C GLU A 378 8.41 -6.11 -12.38
N ILE A 379 8.68 -4.87 -12.77
CA ILE A 379 7.94 -3.71 -12.28
C ILE A 379 7.28 -2.97 -13.42
N TYR A 380 6.01 -2.61 -13.21
CA TYR A 380 5.29 -1.63 -14.01
C TYR A 380 4.80 -0.54 -13.08
N SER A 381 5.23 0.70 -13.31
CA SER A 381 4.88 1.82 -12.44
C SER A 381 4.87 3.14 -13.20
N LYS A 382 4.53 4.22 -12.47
CA LYS A 382 4.66 5.60 -12.93
C LYS A 382 5.65 6.35 -12.04
N PRO A 383 6.43 7.30 -12.58
CA PRO A 383 7.35 8.07 -11.78
C PRO A 383 6.59 8.88 -10.73
N TYR A 384 7.09 8.88 -9.49
CA TYR A 384 6.54 9.69 -8.42
C TYR A 384 6.83 11.19 -8.64
N GLY A 385 5.79 12.02 -8.54
CA GLY A 385 5.90 13.46 -8.67
C GLY A 385 6.48 13.89 -10.02
N ASN A 386 7.43 14.83 -10.00
CA ASN A 386 8.06 15.39 -11.21
C ASN A 386 9.41 14.74 -11.56
N TRP A 387 9.76 13.62 -10.91
CA TRP A 387 11.11 13.03 -10.98
C TRP A 387 11.61 12.84 -12.41
N LEU A 388 10.81 12.26 -13.31
CA LEU A 388 11.18 12.03 -14.70
C LEU A 388 10.55 12.98 -15.71
N SER A 389 9.65 13.87 -15.30
CA SER A 389 8.85 14.66 -16.23
C SER A 389 9.71 15.57 -17.14
N GLY A 390 10.73 16.22 -16.58
CA GLY A 390 11.64 17.07 -17.35
C GLY A 390 12.53 16.27 -18.32
N THR A 391 13.08 15.15 -17.85
CA THR A 391 13.92 14.25 -18.64
C THR A 391 13.14 13.67 -19.83
N LEU A 392 11.94 13.15 -19.60
CA LEU A 392 11.09 12.59 -20.66
C LEU A 392 10.67 13.65 -21.68
N ALA A 393 10.32 14.85 -21.22
CA ALA A 393 10.00 15.97 -22.11
C ALA A 393 11.19 16.32 -23.01
N GLN A 394 12.40 16.45 -22.44
CA GLN A 394 13.62 16.72 -23.20
C GLN A 394 13.96 15.61 -24.20
N MET A 395 13.85 14.34 -23.80
CA MET A 395 14.08 13.20 -24.69
C MET A 395 13.08 13.18 -25.85
N SER A 396 11.79 13.41 -25.57
CA SER A 396 10.75 13.41 -26.60
C SER A 396 10.88 14.54 -27.63
N ALA A 397 11.46 15.69 -27.25
CA ALA A 397 11.65 16.83 -28.15
C ALA A 397 12.56 16.49 -29.35
N THR A 398 13.46 15.51 -29.18
CA THR A 398 14.35 15.02 -30.25
C THR A 398 13.71 13.98 -31.17
N ARG A 399 12.50 13.50 -30.85
CA ARG A 399 11.80 12.39 -31.51
C ARG A 399 10.31 12.67 -31.71
N SER A 400 9.99 13.85 -32.25
CA SER A 400 8.59 14.30 -32.37
C SER A 400 7.72 13.47 -33.31
N ALA A 401 8.31 12.68 -34.22
CA ALA A 401 7.60 11.82 -35.17
C ALA A 401 7.32 10.41 -34.64
N ASP A 402 7.88 10.02 -33.50
CA ASP A 402 7.89 8.62 -33.03
C ASP A 402 6.72 8.29 -32.08
N TRP A 403 5.70 9.14 -32.04
CA TRP A 403 4.51 8.91 -31.21
C TRP A 403 3.62 7.83 -31.83
N GLU A 404 3.41 6.74 -31.12
CA GLU A 404 2.51 5.66 -31.51
C GLU A 404 1.17 5.78 -30.79
N LYS A 405 0.08 5.47 -31.49
CA LYS A 405 -1.25 5.43 -30.88
C LYS A 405 -1.43 4.16 -30.07
N VAL A 406 -1.52 4.30 -28.74
CA VAL A 406 -1.68 3.18 -27.79
C VAL A 406 -3.07 3.06 -27.20
N GLY A 407 -3.91 4.09 -27.35
CA GLY A 407 -5.27 4.10 -26.83
C GLY A 407 -6.23 4.94 -27.65
N LYS A 408 -7.48 5.03 -27.19
CA LYS A 408 -8.53 5.82 -27.88
C LYS A 408 -8.15 7.30 -27.99
N ASN A 409 -7.53 7.84 -26.95
CA ASN A 409 -7.11 9.24 -26.84
C ASN A 409 -5.68 9.36 -26.30
N ALA A 410 -4.86 8.32 -26.45
CA ALA A 410 -3.52 8.24 -25.89
C ALA A 410 -2.51 7.86 -26.97
N GLU A 411 -1.37 8.53 -26.95
CA GLU A 411 -0.19 8.19 -27.73
C GLU A 411 1.01 8.05 -26.80
N MET A 412 2.00 7.26 -27.21
CA MET A 412 3.16 6.94 -26.41
C MET A 412 4.43 6.91 -27.27
N ILE A 413 5.54 7.30 -26.66
CA ILE A 413 6.90 7.06 -27.15
C ILE A 413 7.69 6.35 -26.05
N ALA A 414 8.68 5.53 -26.42
CA ALA A 414 9.48 4.79 -25.45
C ALA A 414 10.98 4.77 -25.76
N TRP A 415 11.76 4.45 -24.72
CA TRP A 415 13.19 4.24 -24.77
C TRP A 415 13.55 3.00 -23.94
N LYS A 416 14.34 2.11 -24.53
CA LYS A 416 14.77 0.87 -23.92
C LYS A 416 16.02 1.07 -23.07
N ALA A 417 16.07 0.43 -21.91
CA ALA A 417 17.26 0.32 -21.05
C ALA A 417 18.01 1.65 -20.83
N VAL A 418 17.29 2.72 -20.51
CA VAL A 418 17.84 4.04 -20.23
C VAL A 418 18.55 4.04 -18.88
N GLN A 419 19.86 4.32 -18.88
CA GLN A 419 20.61 4.57 -17.66
C GLN A 419 20.38 6.01 -17.19
N LEU A 420 19.73 6.18 -16.03
CA LEU A 420 19.56 7.48 -15.38
C LEU A 420 20.73 7.76 -14.43
N GLU A 421 21.03 9.03 -14.19
CA GLU A 421 22.13 9.46 -13.31
C GLU A 421 21.84 9.14 -11.83
N ASP A 422 20.58 9.25 -11.41
CA ASP A 422 20.12 9.12 -10.04
C ASP A 422 19.41 7.79 -9.75
N PHE A 423 19.57 6.78 -10.61
CA PHE A 423 18.96 5.47 -10.46
C PHE A 423 19.95 4.33 -10.79
N PRO A 424 20.01 3.26 -9.99
CA PRO A 424 21.09 2.27 -10.07
C PRO A 424 21.00 1.30 -11.26
N TYR A 425 19.84 1.16 -11.90
CA TYR A 425 19.60 0.15 -12.95
C TYR A 425 19.08 0.77 -14.25
N PRO A 426 19.36 0.21 -15.43
CA PRO A 426 18.73 0.69 -16.65
C PRO A 426 17.21 0.44 -16.60
N LEU A 427 16.41 1.42 -17.01
CA LEU A 427 14.94 1.34 -17.03
C LEU A 427 14.40 1.48 -18.45
N ASP A 428 13.34 0.75 -18.75
CA ASP A 428 12.52 1.06 -19.91
C ASP A 428 11.59 2.23 -19.54
N LEU A 429 11.65 3.28 -20.34
CA LEU A 429 10.92 4.52 -20.08
C LEU A 429 9.90 4.77 -21.18
N GLY A 430 8.68 5.07 -20.76
CA GLY A 430 7.57 5.43 -21.63
C GLY A 430 7.10 6.85 -21.32
N TYR A 431 6.70 7.59 -22.35
CA TYR A 431 6.09 8.91 -22.20
C TYR A 431 4.77 8.94 -22.95
N GLU A 432 3.69 9.11 -22.20
CA GLU A 432 2.32 9.12 -22.68
C GLU A 432 1.84 10.57 -22.83
N ARG A 433 1.06 10.84 -23.89
CA ARG A 433 0.28 12.07 -24.02
C ARG A 433 -1.19 11.73 -24.27
N PHE A 434 -2.06 12.39 -23.50
CA PHE A 434 -3.50 12.18 -23.52
C PHE A 434 -4.20 13.42 -24.07
N TRP A 435 -5.06 13.23 -25.06
CA TRP A 435 -5.91 14.26 -25.61
C TRP A 435 -7.15 14.40 -24.72
N GLN A 436 -7.25 15.50 -23.96
CA GLN A 436 -8.41 15.80 -23.11
C GLN A 436 -9.43 16.64 -23.88
N ASN A 437 -10.70 16.22 -23.83
CA ASN A 437 -11.80 17.01 -24.35
C ASN A 437 -11.99 18.29 -23.50
N PRO A 438 -12.09 19.48 -24.12
CA PRO A 438 -12.22 20.76 -23.41
C PRO A 438 -13.37 20.81 -22.39
N GLY A 439 -14.46 20.06 -22.61
CA GLY A 439 -15.66 20.07 -21.76
C GLY A 439 -15.61 19.19 -20.50
N LEU A 440 -14.53 18.43 -20.25
CA LEU A 440 -14.41 17.50 -19.10
C LEU A 440 -13.22 17.82 -18.18
N ALA A 441 -12.46 18.87 -18.46
CA ALA A 441 -11.32 19.26 -17.63
C ALA A 441 -11.79 19.72 -16.25
N LYS A 442 -11.32 19.06 -15.17
CA LYS A 442 -11.36 19.66 -13.82
C LYS A 442 -10.68 21.04 -13.90
N PRO A 443 -11.25 22.10 -13.29
CA PRO A 443 -10.64 23.43 -13.32
C PRO A 443 -9.28 23.35 -12.61
N SER A 444 -8.20 23.29 -13.36
CA SER A 444 -6.86 23.50 -12.84
C SER A 444 -6.60 25.00 -12.84
N CYS A 445 -6.24 25.56 -11.69
CA CYS A 445 -5.91 26.97 -11.51
C CYS A 445 -4.62 27.34 -12.29
N ARG A 446 -4.76 27.59 -13.58
CA ARG A 446 -3.83 28.43 -14.34
C ARG A 446 -4.68 29.38 -15.16
N GLU A 447 -4.75 30.63 -14.70
CA GLU A 447 -5.33 31.73 -15.49
C GLU A 447 -4.54 31.88 -16.79
N GLY A 448 -5.22 31.93 -17.93
CA GLY A 448 -4.63 32.31 -19.21
C GLY A 448 -4.66 31.28 -20.36
N THR A 449 -5.29 30.12 -20.22
CA THR A 449 -5.43 29.16 -21.34
C THR A 449 -6.79 29.26 -22.02
N ASP A 450 -6.78 29.41 -23.36
CA ASP A 450 -7.95 29.42 -24.24
C ASP A 450 -8.82 28.16 -24.04
N PRO A 451 -10.11 28.29 -23.67
CA PRO A 451 -11.01 27.17 -23.41
C PRO A 451 -11.36 26.33 -24.64
N ALA A 452 -10.96 26.73 -25.85
CA ALA A 452 -11.26 26.03 -27.10
C ALA A 452 -10.19 25.02 -27.55
N GLN A 453 -9.01 24.96 -26.91
CA GLN A 453 -7.93 24.04 -27.33
C GLN A 453 -7.96 22.71 -26.56
N PRO A 454 -7.77 21.56 -27.23
CA PRO A 454 -7.62 20.28 -26.56
C PRO A 454 -6.40 20.32 -25.62
N LYS A 455 -6.63 20.08 -24.34
CA LYS A 455 -5.55 20.10 -23.35
C LYS A 455 -4.80 18.77 -23.39
N LEU A 456 -3.51 18.83 -23.66
CA LEU A 456 -2.63 17.66 -23.58
C LEU A 456 -2.20 17.46 -22.13
N ALA A 457 -2.45 16.26 -21.60
CA ALA A 457 -1.88 15.80 -20.34
C ALA A 457 -0.79 14.78 -20.61
N TYR A 458 0.32 14.87 -19.89
CA TYR A 458 1.47 13.98 -20.05
C TYR A 458 1.65 13.09 -18.83
N SER A 459 2.13 11.87 -19.05
CA SER A 459 2.43 10.93 -17.97
C SER A 459 3.64 10.07 -18.35
N GLY A 460 4.46 9.70 -17.38
CA GLY A 460 5.56 8.74 -17.59
C GLY A 460 5.10 7.32 -17.24
N LEU A 461 5.70 6.33 -17.90
CA LEU A 461 5.64 4.92 -17.54
C LEU A 461 7.06 4.41 -17.31
N ILE A 462 7.22 3.54 -16.33
CA ILE A 462 8.48 2.87 -16.01
C ILE A 462 8.26 1.36 -16.07
N HIS A 463 9.19 0.67 -16.71
CA HIS A 463 9.28 -0.78 -16.69
C HIS A 463 10.70 -1.24 -16.36
N PHE A 464 10.78 -2.36 -15.63
CA PHE A 464 11.99 -3.16 -15.47
C PHE A 464 11.61 -4.63 -15.49
N GLY A 465 12.16 -5.41 -16.42
CA GLY A 465 11.82 -6.82 -16.58
C GLY A 465 12.44 -7.42 -17.84
N GLU A 466 12.19 -8.71 -18.07
CA GLU A 466 12.72 -9.42 -19.24
C GLU A 466 11.92 -9.13 -20.52
N ARG A 467 10.64 -8.77 -20.37
CA ARG A 467 9.75 -8.46 -21.49
C ARG A 467 10.22 -7.20 -22.22
N ASP A 468 10.40 -7.30 -23.54
CA ASP A 468 10.68 -6.12 -24.38
C ASP A 468 9.41 -5.30 -24.63
N VAL A 469 8.99 -4.56 -23.60
CA VAL A 469 7.79 -3.71 -23.65
C VAL A 469 7.91 -2.57 -24.67
N THR A 470 9.14 -2.21 -25.07
CA THR A 470 9.36 -1.13 -26.04
C THR A 470 9.08 -1.54 -27.48
N ALA A 471 8.98 -2.84 -27.75
CA ALA A 471 8.60 -3.38 -29.04
C ALA A 471 7.07 -3.43 -29.27
N ASP A 472 6.27 -3.31 -28.20
CA ASP A 472 4.80 -3.31 -28.23
C ASP A 472 4.24 -2.25 -27.25
N LEU A 473 4.20 -0.99 -27.69
CA LEU A 473 3.72 0.13 -26.86
C LEU A 473 2.23 0.01 -26.51
N PRO A 474 1.33 -0.42 -27.42
CA PRO A 474 -0.06 -0.71 -27.06
C PRO A 474 -0.17 -1.79 -25.99
N GLY A 475 0.60 -2.88 -26.10
CA GLY A 475 0.67 -3.93 -25.09
C GLY A 475 1.12 -3.41 -23.73
N TRP A 476 2.22 -2.64 -23.68
CA TRP A 476 2.71 -2.03 -22.44
C TRP A 476 1.66 -1.09 -21.80
N PHE A 477 1.04 -0.24 -22.61
CA PHE A 477 -0.03 0.65 -22.16
C PHE A 477 -1.20 -0.15 -21.56
N HIS A 478 -1.63 -1.23 -22.21
CA HIS A 478 -2.72 -2.06 -21.72
C HIS A 478 -2.34 -2.87 -20.47
N ASP A 479 -1.14 -3.44 -20.41
CA ASP A 479 -0.63 -4.21 -19.28
C ASP A 479 -0.56 -3.38 -17.99
N TYR A 480 -0.06 -2.13 -18.08
CA TYR A 480 -0.07 -1.21 -16.94
C TYR A 480 -1.51 -0.83 -16.56
N ASN A 481 -2.36 -0.50 -17.54
CA ASN A 481 -3.74 -0.08 -17.26
C ASN A 481 -4.65 -1.24 -16.79
N ALA A 482 -4.24 -2.49 -16.97
CA ALA A 482 -4.93 -3.66 -16.39
C ALA A 482 -4.92 -3.66 -14.85
N ARG A 483 -4.12 -2.79 -14.20
CA ARG A 483 -4.21 -2.44 -12.77
C ARG A 483 -5.60 -1.93 -12.34
N GLN A 484 -6.51 -1.63 -13.27
CA GLN A 484 -7.94 -1.46 -12.97
C GLN A 484 -8.53 -2.64 -12.15
N THR A 485 -7.88 -3.80 -12.19
CA THR A 485 -8.19 -4.97 -11.36
C THR A 485 -8.16 -4.65 -9.86
N ILE A 486 -7.14 -3.95 -9.34
CA ILE A 486 -7.09 -3.55 -7.92
C ILE A 486 -7.99 -2.35 -7.62
N GLU A 487 -8.21 -1.45 -8.58
CA GLU A 487 -9.20 -0.38 -8.42
C GLU A 487 -10.62 -0.94 -8.25
N ALA A 488 -10.95 -2.01 -9.00
CA ALA A 488 -12.18 -2.75 -8.82
C ALA A 488 -12.23 -3.47 -7.46
N ALA A 489 -11.11 -4.01 -6.96
CA ALA A 489 -11.01 -4.60 -5.62
C ALA A 489 -11.32 -3.58 -4.52
N ASN A 490 -10.76 -2.37 -4.66
CA ASN A 490 -10.99 -1.27 -3.74
C ASN A 490 -12.45 -0.80 -3.77
N LYS A 491 -13.03 -0.65 -4.97
CA LYS A 491 -14.45 -0.29 -5.13
C LYS A 491 -15.36 -1.36 -4.52
N GLU A 492 -15.05 -2.63 -4.72
CA GLU A 492 -15.80 -3.75 -4.15
C GLU A 492 -15.72 -3.76 -2.63
N SER A 493 -14.53 -3.67 -2.05
CA SER A 493 -14.34 -3.60 -0.59
C SER A 493 -15.10 -2.41 0.02
N LYS A 494 -15.03 -1.24 -0.63
CA LYS A 494 -15.72 -0.03 -0.17
C LYS A 494 -17.24 -0.13 -0.33
N GLN A 495 -17.76 -0.47 -1.51
CA GLN A 495 -19.18 -0.30 -1.83
C GLN A 495 -20.02 -1.58 -1.68
N VAL A 496 -19.40 -2.76 -1.73
CA VAL A 496 -20.10 -4.04 -1.62
C VAL A 496 -20.06 -4.52 -0.17
N PHE A 497 -18.87 -4.58 0.42
CA PHE A 497 -18.66 -5.01 1.82
C PHE A 497 -18.70 -3.85 2.83
N GLU A 498 -18.88 -2.62 2.34
CA GLU A 498 -19.12 -1.42 3.15
C GLU A 498 -17.97 -1.10 4.12
N VAL A 499 -16.72 -1.43 3.76
CA VAL A 499 -15.58 -1.23 4.67
C VAL A 499 -15.32 0.25 5.00
N HIS A 500 -15.78 1.16 4.13
CA HIS A 500 -15.68 2.61 4.34
C HIS A 500 -16.65 3.11 5.43
N HIS A 501 -17.72 2.38 5.71
CA HIS A 501 -18.51 2.57 6.91
C HIS A 501 -17.82 1.79 8.03
N ILE A 502 -16.94 2.46 8.78
CA ILE A 502 -16.27 1.84 9.93
C ILE A 502 -17.36 1.47 10.96
N LYS A 503 -17.65 0.16 11.11
CA LYS A 503 -18.79 -0.36 11.88
C LYS A 503 -18.47 -0.50 13.37
N VAL A 504 -17.18 -0.44 13.70
CA VAL A 504 -16.60 -0.74 15.03
C VAL A 504 -15.62 0.34 15.46
N ARG A 505 -15.27 0.37 16.76
CA ARG A 505 -14.49 1.49 17.34
C ARG A 505 -13.21 1.08 18.08
N SER A 506 -12.86 -0.20 18.09
CA SER A 506 -11.57 -0.66 18.62
C SER A 506 -10.62 -0.93 17.46
N GLN A 507 -9.33 -0.65 17.65
CA GLN A 507 -8.30 -0.86 16.62
C GLN A 507 -8.22 -2.33 16.15
N PRO A 508 -8.26 -3.33 17.05
CA PRO A 508 -8.31 -4.74 16.65
C PRO A 508 -9.53 -5.07 15.77
N ALA A 509 -10.71 -4.55 16.10
CA ALA A 509 -11.91 -4.84 15.32
C ALA A 509 -11.92 -4.10 13.97
N MET A 510 -11.36 -2.88 13.89
CA MET A 510 -11.23 -2.15 12.63
C MET A 510 -10.29 -2.89 11.67
N ARG A 511 -9.17 -3.42 12.17
CA ARG A 511 -8.27 -4.31 11.40
C ARG A 511 -9.01 -5.56 10.94
N LEU A 512 -9.70 -6.23 11.86
CA LEU A 512 -10.48 -7.43 11.54
C LEU A 512 -11.57 -7.16 10.48
N GLN A 513 -12.20 -5.98 10.47
CA GLN A 513 -13.17 -5.59 9.46
C GLN A 513 -12.55 -5.53 8.05
N GLU A 514 -11.31 -5.04 7.91
CA GLU A 514 -10.59 -5.05 6.62
C GLU A 514 -10.31 -6.50 6.17
N HIS A 515 -9.84 -7.36 7.07
CA HIS A 515 -9.67 -8.79 6.78
C HIS A 515 -10.99 -9.48 6.40
N PHE A 516 -12.10 -9.14 7.07
CA PHE A 516 -13.41 -9.67 6.72
C PHE A 516 -13.85 -9.23 5.32
N ALA A 517 -13.59 -7.98 4.92
CA ALA A 517 -13.90 -7.52 3.57
C ALA A 517 -13.04 -8.23 2.50
N LEU A 518 -11.75 -8.40 2.76
CA LEU A 518 -10.84 -9.15 1.88
C LEU A 518 -11.28 -10.62 1.74
N PHE A 519 -11.53 -11.29 2.87
CA PHE A 519 -12.02 -12.66 2.90
C PHE A 519 -13.35 -12.78 2.16
N ALA A 520 -14.32 -11.90 2.45
CA ALA A 520 -15.65 -11.96 1.83
C ALA A 520 -15.57 -11.81 0.30
N ALA A 521 -14.69 -10.95 -0.20
CA ALA A 521 -14.45 -10.80 -1.63
C ALA A 521 -13.96 -12.10 -2.29
N ASN A 522 -13.00 -12.80 -1.66
CA ASN A 522 -12.51 -14.07 -2.17
C ASN A 522 -13.55 -15.19 -2.00
N PHE A 523 -14.12 -15.27 -0.80
CA PHE A 523 -15.07 -16.30 -0.39
C PHE A 523 -16.30 -16.35 -1.29
N VAL A 524 -16.88 -15.19 -1.66
CA VAL A 524 -18.06 -15.16 -2.55
C VAL A 524 -17.72 -15.70 -3.95
N ARG A 525 -16.53 -15.41 -4.49
CA ARG A 525 -16.09 -15.94 -5.80
C ARG A 525 -15.89 -17.46 -5.74
N ILE A 526 -15.20 -17.92 -4.70
CA ILE A 526 -14.94 -19.34 -4.48
C ILE A 526 -16.25 -20.09 -4.26
N ALA A 527 -17.17 -19.53 -3.46
CA ALA A 527 -18.48 -20.12 -3.19
C ALA A 527 -19.36 -20.20 -4.45
N ALA A 528 -19.26 -19.23 -5.35
CA ALA A 528 -19.98 -19.24 -6.62
C ALA A 528 -19.50 -20.39 -7.52
N ASP A 529 -18.18 -20.56 -7.66
CA ASP A 529 -17.60 -21.69 -8.40
C ASP A 529 -17.97 -23.06 -7.78
N TRP A 530 -17.87 -23.16 -6.45
CA TRP A 530 -18.30 -24.36 -5.72
C TRP A 530 -19.79 -24.67 -5.97
N LEU A 531 -20.65 -23.66 -5.91
CA LEU A 531 -22.09 -23.82 -6.13
C LEU A 531 -22.38 -24.25 -7.58
N ALA A 532 -21.71 -23.67 -8.57
CA ALA A 532 -21.84 -24.05 -9.97
C ALA A 532 -21.50 -25.53 -10.20
N ASN A 533 -20.45 -26.02 -9.53
CA ASN A 533 -20.03 -27.42 -9.59
C ASN A 533 -21.00 -28.37 -8.87
N GLN A 534 -21.64 -27.94 -7.78
CA GLN A 534 -22.61 -28.74 -7.01
C GLN A 534 -24.01 -28.77 -7.65
N CYS A 535 -24.41 -27.69 -8.32
CA CYS A 535 -25.74 -27.50 -8.87
C CYS A 535 -25.67 -27.32 -10.39
N PRO A 536 -25.60 -28.39 -11.21
CA PRO A 536 -25.53 -28.26 -12.67
C PRO A 536 -26.77 -27.58 -13.29
N GLN A 537 -27.87 -27.46 -12.53
CA GLN A 537 -29.08 -26.73 -12.92
C GLN A 537 -29.05 -25.23 -12.56
N VAL A 538 -27.89 -24.67 -12.15
CA VAL A 538 -27.77 -23.21 -12.06
C VAL A 538 -27.96 -22.58 -13.46
N PRO A 539 -28.55 -21.38 -13.55
CA PRO A 539 -28.66 -20.64 -14.81
C PRO A 539 -27.30 -20.53 -15.51
N ASP A 540 -27.25 -20.45 -16.84
CA ASP A 540 -25.97 -20.43 -17.57
C ASP A 540 -25.03 -19.30 -17.11
N GLY A 541 -25.57 -18.13 -16.78
CA GLY A 541 -24.79 -17.02 -16.21
C GLY A 541 -24.31 -17.21 -14.76
N TRP A 542 -24.59 -18.34 -14.11
CA TRP A 542 -24.04 -18.73 -12.80
C TRP A 542 -23.01 -19.85 -12.92
N LYS A 543 -22.81 -20.40 -14.13
CA LYS A 543 -21.81 -21.44 -14.40
C LYS A 543 -20.41 -20.86 -14.62
N GLU A 544 -20.32 -19.57 -14.90
CA GLU A 544 -19.06 -18.84 -15.00
C GLU A 544 -18.69 -18.30 -13.61
N SER A 545 -17.49 -18.59 -13.11
CA SER A 545 -17.00 -18.14 -11.79
C SER A 545 -17.05 -16.62 -11.57
N THR A 546 -17.08 -15.83 -12.64
CA THR A 546 -17.18 -14.37 -12.61
C THR A 546 -18.62 -13.84 -12.64
N HIS A 547 -19.61 -14.72 -12.85
CA HIS A 547 -21.02 -14.37 -12.91
C HIS A 547 -21.88 -15.26 -11.99
N PRO A 548 -22.90 -14.68 -11.32
CA PRO A 548 -23.21 -13.26 -11.23
C PRO A 548 -22.10 -12.51 -10.49
N ALA A 549 -21.95 -11.22 -10.79
CA ALA A 549 -20.88 -10.42 -10.18
C ALA A 549 -21.02 -10.40 -8.65
N VAL A 550 -19.91 -10.32 -7.91
CA VAL A 550 -19.89 -10.30 -6.44
C VAL A 550 -20.88 -9.27 -5.86
N LYS A 551 -20.97 -8.08 -6.48
CA LYS A 551 -21.93 -7.05 -6.10
C LYS A 551 -23.38 -7.53 -6.17
N GLU A 552 -23.76 -8.26 -7.22
CA GLU A 552 -25.12 -8.78 -7.39
C GLU A 552 -25.41 -9.90 -6.38
N GLN A 553 -24.45 -10.79 -6.15
CA GLN A 553 -24.56 -11.83 -5.13
C GLN A 553 -24.78 -11.26 -3.73
N VAL A 554 -24.00 -10.24 -3.35
CA VAL A 554 -24.07 -9.64 -2.02
C VAL A 554 -25.26 -8.70 -1.86
N LYS A 555 -25.46 -7.76 -2.80
CA LYS A 555 -26.50 -6.72 -2.64
C LYS A 555 -27.90 -7.21 -3.03
N VAL A 556 -28.02 -8.35 -3.72
CA VAL A 556 -29.31 -8.88 -4.15
C VAL A 556 -29.50 -10.34 -3.74
N GLY A 557 -28.52 -11.21 -3.97
CA GLY A 557 -28.59 -12.62 -3.56
C GLY A 557 -28.69 -12.83 -2.06
N ALA A 558 -27.88 -12.11 -1.27
CA ALA A 558 -27.88 -12.22 0.18
C ALA A 558 -29.15 -11.66 0.85
N HIS A 559 -29.99 -10.92 0.10
CA HIS A 559 -31.24 -10.29 0.56
C HIS A 559 -32.47 -10.81 -0.21
N SER A 560 -32.37 -12.03 -0.75
CA SER A 560 -33.44 -12.67 -1.50
C SER A 560 -34.24 -13.62 -0.61
N PHE A 561 -35.57 -13.55 -0.71
CA PHE A 561 -36.47 -14.45 0.01
C PHE A 561 -36.47 -15.86 -0.58
N ALA A 562 -36.37 -16.87 0.29
CA ALA A 562 -36.39 -18.28 -0.09
C ALA A 562 -37.02 -19.17 0.99
N ARG A 563 -37.48 -20.35 0.54
CA ARG A 563 -37.88 -21.46 1.40
C ARG A 563 -36.77 -22.50 1.41
N ILE A 564 -36.39 -22.97 2.60
CA ILE A 564 -35.34 -23.96 2.82
C ILE A 564 -35.98 -25.26 3.31
N GLU A 565 -35.67 -26.36 2.65
CA GLU A 565 -35.98 -27.72 3.10
C GLU A 565 -34.68 -28.40 3.53
N TRP A 566 -34.58 -28.78 4.80
CA TRP A 566 -33.38 -29.39 5.37
C TRP A 566 -33.40 -30.92 5.26
N PHE A 567 -32.29 -31.50 4.81
CA PHE A 567 -32.06 -32.95 4.69
C PHE A 567 -30.78 -33.33 5.46
N GLY A 568 -30.88 -33.44 6.78
CA GLY A 568 -29.71 -33.59 7.64
C GLY A 568 -28.81 -32.34 7.58
N SER A 569 -27.57 -32.50 7.10
CA SER A 569 -26.62 -31.40 6.88
C SER A 569 -26.80 -30.67 5.56
N ASP A 570 -27.54 -31.26 4.61
CA ASP A 570 -27.79 -30.70 3.28
C ASP A 570 -29.09 -29.90 3.26
N CYS A 571 -29.27 -29.06 2.24
CA CYS A 571 -30.53 -28.34 2.08
C CYS A 571 -30.92 -28.09 0.61
N LEU A 572 -32.22 -28.01 0.39
CA LEU A 572 -32.79 -27.50 -0.85
C LEU A 572 -33.33 -26.09 -0.59
N LEU A 573 -32.72 -25.11 -1.26
CA LEU A 573 -33.17 -23.73 -1.26
C LEU A 573 -34.04 -23.49 -2.49
N ARG A 574 -35.25 -22.96 -2.29
CA ARG A 574 -36.16 -22.55 -3.36
C ARG A 574 -36.45 -21.06 -3.26
N PHE A 575 -36.05 -20.29 -4.26
CA PHE A 575 -36.34 -18.86 -4.29
C PHE A 575 -37.84 -18.63 -4.43
N ALA A 576 -38.38 -17.76 -3.60
CA ALA A 576 -39.80 -17.46 -3.59
C ALA A 576 -40.20 -16.56 -4.77
N GLN A 577 -41.50 -16.49 -5.08
CA GLN A 577 -42.03 -15.69 -6.19
C GLN A 577 -41.69 -14.19 -6.11
N ARG A 578 -41.49 -13.65 -4.90
CA ARG A 578 -41.10 -12.26 -4.68
C ARG A 578 -39.60 -11.97 -4.84
N SER A 579 -38.77 -13.00 -5.02
CA SER A 579 -37.33 -12.85 -5.26
C SER A 579 -37.07 -12.61 -6.76
N ILE A 580 -36.02 -11.86 -7.09
CA ILE A 580 -35.52 -11.74 -8.47
C ILE A 580 -35.08 -13.08 -9.08
N TYR A 581 -34.87 -14.10 -8.24
CA TYR A 581 -34.49 -15.45 -8.61
C TYR A 581 -35.67 -16.42 -8.57
N ALA A 582 -36.91 -15.92 -8.54
CA ALA A 582 -38.13 -16.72 -8.52
C ALA A 582 -38.10 -17.87 -9.53
N GLY A 583 -38.56 -19.05 -9.10
CA GLY A 583 -38.57 -20.27 -9.91
C GLY A 583 -37.24 -21.03 -9.94
N ARG A 584 -36.16 -20.47 -9.36
CA ARG A 584 -34.87 -21.16 -9.24
C ARG A 584 -34.78 -21.94 -7.93
N SER A 585 -33.96 -22.99 -7.93
CA SER A 585 -33.68 -23.79 -6.74
C SER A 585 -32.22 -24.22 -6.71
N LEU A 586 -31.64 -24.34 -5.52
CA LEU A 586 -30.26 -24.75 -5.28
C LEU A 586 -30.26 -25.93 -4.31
N PHE A 587 -29.73 -27.07 -4.73
CA PHE A 587 -29.52 -28.22 -3.85
C PHE A 587 -28.09 -28.20 -3.32
N VAL A 588 -27.94 -27.79 -2.07
CA VAL A 588 -26.66 -27.53 -1.44
C VAL A 588 -26.26 -28.72 -0.59
N ARG A 589 -25.18 -29.41 -1.01
CA ARG A 589 -24.57 -30.49 -0.25
C ARG A 589 -23.44 -29.95 0.60
N ARG A 590 -23.33 -30.36 1.86
CA ARG A 590 -22.23 -29.96 2.74
C ARG A 590 -20.96 -30.78 2.44
N GLN A 591 -20.46 -30.65 1.21
CA GLN A 591 -19.28 -31.33 0.72
C GLN A 591 -18.46 -30.39 -0.17
N VAL A 592 -17.14 -30.42 0.00
CA VAL A 592 -16.21 -29.71 -0.87
C VAL A 592 -15.10 -30.66 -1.27
N ALA A 593 -14.82 -30.73 -2.57
CA ALA A 593 -13.66 -31.44 -3.09
C ALA A 593 -12.58 -30.38 -3.37
N ILE A 594 -11.46 -30.47 -2.66
CA ILE A 594 -10.33 -29.55 -2.81
C ILE A 594 -9.10 -30.38 -3.09
N GLN A 595 -8.41 -30.10 -4.19
CA GLN A 595 -7.09 -30.67 -4.42
C GLN A 595 -6.06 -29.81 -3.70
N LEU A 596 -5.44 -30.36 -2.65
CA LEU A 596 -4.39 -29.67 -1.93
C LEU A 596 -3.14 -29.59 -2.81
N THR A 597 -2.66 -28.37 -3.00
CA THR A 597 -1.41 -28.09 -3.71
C THR A 597 -0.26 -28.12 -2.71
N LEU A 598 0.84 -28.80 -3.04
CA LEU A 598 2.05 -28.74 -2.23
C LEU A 598 2.75 -27.40 -2.43
N ARG A 599 2.98 -26.70 -1.32
CA ARG A 599 3.95 -25.60 -1.23
C ARG A 599 5.32 -26.23 -1.14
N ILE A 600 6.00 -26.38 -2.27
CA ILE A 600 7.37 -26.90 -2.33
C ILE A 600 8.34 -25.73 -2.26
#